data_AF-N1ZZR1-F1
#
_entry.id   AF-N1ZZR1-F1
#
_cell.length_a   1.000
_cell.length_b   1.000
_cell.length_c   1.000
_cell.angle_alpha   90.00
_cell.angle_beta   90.00
_cell.angle_gamma   90.00
#
_symmetry.space_group_name_H-M   'P 1'
#
loop_
_entity.id
_entity.type
_entity.pdbx_description
1 polymer ?
#
loop_
_entity_poly.entity_id
_entity_poly.type
_entity_poly.pdbx_seq_one_letter_code
_entity_poly.pdbx_strand_id
1 'polypeptide(L)'
;MKLVIAEKPSVAMSLAAVLGANEKKDGYMEGGGYLVSWCVGHLLELAQPEAYGEQYAKWRYGDLPILPEEWKYGVPKDKKKQLDLLCRLMKDKRVDSVVCGTDVG
;
A
#
# COMPACT_ATOMS: atom_id res chain seq x y z
N MET A 1 5.93 1.62 19.39
CA MET A 1 6.70 2.08 18.21
C MET A 1 5.74 2.74 17.23
N LYS A 2 6.20 3.75 16.51
CA LYS A 2 5.39 4.39 15.46
C LYS A 2 5.77 3.82 14.10
N LEU A 3 4.79 3.45 13.29
CA LEU A 3 4.99 3.05 11.90
C LEU A 3 4.76 4.24 10.98
N VAL A 4 5.80 4.70 10.29
CA VAL A 4 5.73 5.75 9.27
C VAL A 4 5.68 5.10 7.90
N ILE A 5 4.71 5.47 7.07
CA ILE A 5 4.54 4.94 5.71
C ILE A 5 4.67 6.09 4.70
N ALA A 6 5.72 6.06 3.90
CA ALA A 6 5.95 7.02 2.82
C ALA A 6 5.36 6.55 1.48
N GLU A 7 5.32 7.41 0.46
CA GLU A 7 4.86 7.03 -0.89
C GLU A 7 5.81 6.06 -1.61
N LYS A 8 7.12 6.23 -1.41
CA LYS A 8 8.17 5.57 -2.19
C LYS A 8 9.44 5.34 -1.37
N PRO A 9 10.31 4.39 -1.76
CA PRO A 9 11.48 4.03 -0.96
C PRO A 9 12.42 5.19 -0.66
N SER A 10 12.65 6.10 -1.61
CA SER A 10 13.57 7.22 -1.43
C SER A 10 13.15 8.15 -0.30
N VAL A 11 11.86 8.49 -0.22
CA VAL A 11 11.30 9.34 0.84
C VAL A 11 11.40 8.66 2.20
N ALA A 12 11.09 7.35 2.26
CA ALA A 12 11.23 6.59 3.50
C ALA A 12 12.68 6.55 4.01
N MET A 13 13.68 6.46 3.13
CA MET A 13 15.09 6.50 3.54
C MET A 13 15.46 7.86 4.15
N SER A 14 14.98 8.97 3.56
CA SER A 14 15.19 10.31 4.13
C SER A 14 14.53 10.46 5.50
N LEU A 15 13.30 9.98 5.66
CA LEU A 15 12.60 9.98 6.95
C LEU A 15 13.31 9.11 7.99
N ALA A 16 13.75 7.90 7.60
CA ALA A 16 14.44 6.98 8.48
C ALA A 16 15.74 7.57 9.03
N ALA A 17 16.52 8.27 8.20
CA ALA A 17 17.76 8.93 8.61
C ALA A 17 17.52 10.00 9.69
N VAL A 18 16.48 10.82 9.54
CA VAL A 18 16.13 11.87 10.52
C VAL A 18 15.56 11.28 11.81
N LEU A 19 14.79 10.20 11.70
CA LEU A 19 14.15 9.54 12.85
C LEU A 19 15.08 8.56 13.59
N GLY A 20 16.29 8.31 13.09
CA GLY A 20 17.24 7.38 13.67
C GLY A 20 16.89 5.90 13.45
N ALA A 21 16.07 5.59 12.45
CA ALA A 21 15.75 4.24 12.01
C ALA A 21 16.83 3.70 11.07
N ASN A 22 18.00 3.36 11.63
CA ASN A 22 19.19 3.04 10.85
C ASN A 22 19.33 1.55 10.48
N GLU A 23 18.50 0.67 11.04
CA GLU A 23 18.55 -0.76 10.75
C GLU A 23 17.70 -1.10 9.52
N LYS A 24 18.35 -1.59 8.46
CA LYS A 24 17.66 -1.98 7.23
C LYS A 24 17.09 -3.40 7.35
N LYS A 25 15.81 -3.55 7.01
CA LYS A 25 15.10 -4.83 6.90
C LYS A 25 14.55 -5.01 5.48
N ASP A 26 13.94 -6.16 5.21
CA ASP A 26 13.26 -6.41 3.91
C ASP A 26 11.99 -5.55 3.82
N GLY A 27 12.08 -4.42 3.10
CA GLY A 27 10.97 -3.52 2.78
C GLY A 27 10.63 -2.46 3.84
N TYR A 28 11.47 -2.28 4.87
CA TYR A 28 11.35 -1.21 5.87
C TYR A 28 12.68 -0.97 6.60
N MET A 29 12.74 0.12 7.35
CA MET A 29 13.82 0.51 8.26
C MET A 29 13.31 0.48 9.70
N GLU A 30 14.17 0.17 10.67
CA GLU A 30 13.86 0.07 12.09
C GLU A 30 14.92 0.79 12.94
N GLY A 31 14.50 1.39 14.05
CA GLY A 31 15.39 2.06 15.01
C GLY A 31 14.83 3.38 15.51
N GLY A 32 15.42 3.94 16.55
CA GLY A 32 14.96 5.22 17.14
C GLY A 32 13.54 5.19 17.70
N GLY A 33 12.94 4.00 17.90
CA GLY A 33 11.53 3.83 18.28
C GLY A 33 10.54 3.86 17.10
N TYR A 34 11.04 3.88 15.87
CA TYR A 34 10.27 3.94 14.64
C TYR A 34 10.44 2.69 13.77
N LEU A 35 9.38 2.38 13.04
CA LEU A 35 9.42 1.56 11.84
C LEU A 35 9.12 2.49 10.68
N VAL A 36 9.97 2.54 9.65
CA VAL A 36 9.77 3.41 8.49
C VAL A 36 9.71 2.54 7.24
N SER A 37 8.53 2.48 6.62
CA SER A 37 8.27 1.73 5.39
C SER A 37 7.69 2.65 4.33
N TRP A 38 7.34 2.09 3.18
CA TRP A 38 6.89 2.82 2.02
C TRP A 38 5.88 2.02 1.20
N CYS A 39 5.08 2.76 0.44
CA CYS A 39 4.31 2.24 -0.67
C CYS A 39 5.19 2.15 -1.94
N VAL A 40 4.61 1.60 -3.02
CA VAL A 40 5.19 1.65 -4.36
C VAL A 40 4.13 2.27 -5.27
N GLY A 41 3.91 3.58 -5.09
CA GLY A 41 2.69 4.25 -5.59
C GLY A 41 1.43 3.64 -4.97
N HIS A 42 0.33 3.60 -5.72
CA HIS A 42 -0.90 2.95 -5.26
C HIS A 42 -0.71 1.44 -5.09
N LEU A 43 -0.91 0.92 -3.87
CA LEU A 43 -0.82 -0.51 -3.57
C LEU A 43 -2.05 -1.31 -4.00
N LEU A 44 -3.15 -0.61 -4.27
CA LEU A 44 -4.41 -1.16 -4.76
C LEU A 44 -4.75 -0.51 -6.09
N GLU A 45 -5.47 -1.24 -6.93
CA GLU A 45 -6.04 -0.75 -8.17
C GLU A 45 -7.54 -1.05 -8.20
N LEU A 46 -8.29 -0.35 -9.05
CA LEU A 46 -9.69 -0.71 -9.30
C LEU A 46 -9.75 -2.09 -9.92
N ALA A 47 -10.70 -2.91 -9.47
CA ALA A 47 -10.91 -4.21 -10.07
C ALA A 47 -11.38 -4.06 -11.53
N GLN A 48 -10.96 -5.00 -12.36
CA GLN A 48 -11.38 -5.05 -13.76
C GLN A 48 -12.89 -5.39 -13.87
N PRO A 49 -13.56 -5.03 -14.98
CA PRO A 49 -15.00 -5.26 -15.16
C PRO A 49 -15.47 -6.68 -14.85
N GLU A 50 -14.65 -7.69 -15.14
CA GLU A 50 -14.91 -9.11 -14.91
C GLU A 50 -15.13 -9.44 -13.44
N ALA A 51 -14.53 -8.67 -12.52
CA ALA A 51 -14.72 -8.84 -11.10
C ALA A 51 -16.14 -8.47 -10.64
N TYR A 52 -16.91 -7.76 -11.46
CA TYR A 52 -18.28 -7.35 -11.19
C TYR A 52 -19.33 -8.26 -11.85
N GLY A 53 -18.91 -9.11 -12.80
CA GLY A 53 -19.77 -10.09 -13.45
C GLY A 53 -19.08 -10.76 -14.63
N GLU A 54 -19.26 -12.07 -14.79
CA GLU A 54 -18.63 -12.83 -15.88
C GLU A 54 -19.02 -12.31 -17.27
N GLN A 55 -20.22 -11.71 -17.40
CA GLN A 55 -20.69 -11.09 -18.63
C GLN A 55 -19.79 -9.93 -19.09
N TYR A 56 -19.12 -9.25 -18.16
CA TYR A 56 -18.25 -8.11 -18.44
C TYR A 56 -16.85 -8.50 -18.92
N ALA A 57 -16.54 -9.81 -18.99
CA ALA A 57 -15.28 -10.32 -19.57
C ALA A 57 -15.18 -10.16 -21.07
N LYS A 58 -16.29 -9.85 -21.74
CA LYS A 58 -16.31 -9.51 -23.16
C LYS A 58 -16.96 -8.16 -23.32
N TRP A 59 -16.28 -7.28 -24.03
CA TRP A 59 -16.79 -5.95 -24.33
C TRP A 59 -17.98 -6.02 -25.28
N ARG A 60 -19.11 -5.46 -24.84
CA ARG A 60 -20.35 -5.34 -25.63
C ARG A 60 -20.99 -3.99 -25.36
N TYR A 61 -21.49 -3.35 -26.40
CA TYR A 61 -22.16 -2.05 -26.26
C TYR A 61 -23.38 -2.10 -25.33
N GLY A 62 -24.13 -3.22 -25.32
CA GLY A 62 -25.31 -3.38 -24.47
C GLY A 62 -25.02 -3.49 -22.97
N ASP A 63 -23.77 -3.76 -22.60
CA ASP A 63 -23.34 -3.86 -21.20
C ASP A 63 -22.80 -2.51 -20.66
N LEU A 64 -22.73 -1.49 -21.52
CA LEU A 64 -22.23 -0.17 -21.16
C LEU A 64 -23.39 0.79 -20.78
N PRO A 65 -23.18 1.68 -19.80
CA PRO A 65 -21.99 1.80 -18.96
C PRO A 65 -21.95 0.72 -17.87
N ILE A 66 -20.76 0.20 -17.56
CA ILE A 66 -20.56 -0.68 -16.40
C ILE A 66 -20.40 0.22 -15.17
N LEU A 67 -21.42 0.27 -14.32
CA LEU A 67 -21.46 1.08 -13.10
C LEU A 67 -21.66 0.16 -11.90
N PRO A 68 -20.57 -0.23 -11.21
CA PRO A 68 -20.68 -1.04 -9.99
C PRO A 68 -21.45 -0.31 -8.89
N GLU A 69 -22.34 -1.03 -8.19
CA GLU A 69 -22.96 -0.52 -6.95
C GLU A 69 -21.91 -0.39 -5.84
N GLU A 70 -21.01 -1.36 -5.75
CA GLU A 70 -19.86 -1.36 -4.85
C GLU A 70 -18.57 -1.48 -5.64
N TRP A 71 -17.62 -0.56 -5.40
CA TRP A 71 -16.31 -0.60 -6.01
C TRP A 71 -15.44 -1.69 -5.38
N LYS A 72 -14.87 -2.54 -6.22
CA LYS A 72 -13.93 -3.58 -5.82
C LYS A 72 -12.50 -3.12 -6.13
N TYR A 73 -11.56 -3.58 -5.31
CA TYR A 73 -10.14 -3.27 -5.45
C TYR A 73 -9.33 -4.56 -5.63
N GLY A 74 -8.36 -4.51 -6.53
CA GLY A 74 -7.36 -5.55 -6.73
C GLY A 74 -6.01 -5.15 -6.15
N VAL A 75 -5.16 -6.15 -5.89
CA VAL A 75 -3.75 -5.93 -5.53
C VAL A 75 -2.90 -6.31 -6.74
N PRO A 76 -2.15 -5.35 -7.33
CA PRO A 76 -1.20 -5.66 -8.39
C PRO A 76 -0.18 -6.71 -7.93
N LYS A 77 0.14 -7.67 -8.81
CA LYS A 77 0.99 -8.84 -8.46
C LYS A 77 2.37 -8.42 -7.96
N ASP A 78 2.94 -7.38 -8.55
CA ASP A 78 4.24 -6.79 -8.21
C ASP A 78 4.23 -6.06 -6.85
N LYS A 79 3.05 -5.63 -6.38
CA LYS A 79 2.89 -4.87 -5.12
C LYS A 79 2.44 -5.73 -3.95
N LYS A 80 1.97 -6.95 -4.20
CA LYS A 80 1.47 -7.87 -3.18
C LYS A 80 2.46 -8.08 -2.03
N LYS A 81 3.75 -8.31 -2.33
CA LYS A 81 4.78 -8.51 -1.30
C LYS A 81 4.89 -7.30 -0.35
N GLN A 82 4.86 -6.09 -0.89
CA GLN A 82 4.96 -4.87 -0.09
C GLN A 82 3.68 -4.62 0.72
N LEU A 83 2.50 -4.87 0.14
CA LEU A 83 1.23 -4.76 0.86
C LEU A 83 1.14 -5.75 2.02
N ASP A 84 1.53 -7.01 1.80
CA ASP A 84 1.54 -8.05 2.84
C ASP A 84 2.49 -7.67 3.98
N LEU A 85 3.66 -7.11 3.64
CA LEU A 85 4.61 -6.58 4.62
C LEU A 85 4.00 -5.44 5.44
N LEU A 86 3.39 -4.44 4.80
CA LEU A 86 2.76 -3.32 5.49
C LEU A 86 1.61 -3.80 6.40
N CYS A 87 0.77 -4.72 5.92
CA CYS A 87 -0.27 -5.35 6.74
C CYS A 87 0.30 -6.05 7.98
N ARG A 88 1.44 -6.74 7.82
CA ARG A 88 2.13 -7.38 8.94
C ARG A 88 2.67 -6.35 9.94
N LEU A 89 3.31 -5.27 9.46
CA LEU A 89 3.84 -4.21 10.32
C LEU A 89 2.72 -3.49 11.08
N MET A 90 1.60 -3.18 10.43
CA MET A 90 0.42 -2.58 11.07
C MET A 90 -0.20 -3.47 12.15
N LYS A 91 -0.07 -4.79 12.03
CA LYS A 91 -0.56 -5.78 13.01
C LYS A 91 0.49 -6.16 14.06
N ASP A 92 1.71 -5.64 13.96
CA ASP A 92 2.75 -5.91 14.95
C ASP A 92 2.35 -5.28 16.29
N LYS A 93 2.34 -6.09 17.36
CA LYS A 93 1.95 -5.67 18.72
C LYS A 93 2.83 -4.54 19.27
N ARG A 94 4.03 -4.35 18.72
CA ARG A 94 4.94 -3.27 19.10
C ARG A 94 4.51 -1.92 18.53
N VAL A 95 3.63 -1.89 17.52
CA VAL A 95 3.16 -0.67 16.86
C VAL A 95 1.96 -0.10 17.60
N ASP A 96 2.07 1.15 18.06
CA ASP A 96 1.00 1.86 18.79
C ASP A 96 0.23 2.82 17.88
N SER A 97 0.84 3.27 16.80
CA SER A 97 0.26 4.25 15.88
C SER A 97 0.91 4.17 14.50
N VAL A 98 0.12 4.59 13.50
CA VAL A 98 0.53 4.66 12.09
C VAL A 98 0.49 6.11 11.64
N VAL A 99 1.55 6.57 10.99
CA VAL A 99 1.71 7.91 10.44
C VAL A 99 1.74 7.80 8.91
N CYS A 100 0.78 8.44 8.26
CA CYS A 100 0.78 8.60 6.81
C CYS A 100 1.73 9.74 6.42
N GLY A 101 2.82 9.41 5.74
CA GLY A 101 3.84 10.35 5.25
C GLY A 101 3.96 10.31 3.72
N THR A 102 2.86 10.06 3.02
CA THR A 102 2.79 10.11 1.56
C THR A 102 2.83 11.57 1.07
N ASP A 103 3.10 11.76 -0.23
CA ASP A 103 3.21 13.10 -0.82
C ASP A 103 1.92 13.92 -0.55
N VAL A 104 2.11 15.22 -0.33
CA VAL A 104 1.01 16.18 -0.18
C VAL A 104 0.45 16.48 -1.57
N GLY A 105 -0.59 15.76 -1.95
CA GLY A 105 -1.35 15.92 -3.19
C GLY A 105 -2.56 16.82 -3.04
#